data_AF-A0A0C5K0Z7-F1
#
_entry.id   AF-A0A0C5K0Z7-F1
#
_cell.length_a   1.000
_cell.length_b   1.000
_cell.length_c   1.000
_cell.angle_alpha   90.00
_cell.angle_beta   90.00
_cell.angle_gamma   90.00
#
_symmetry.space_group_name_H-M   'P 1'
#
loop_
_entity.id
_entity.type
_entity.pdbx_description
1 polymer ?
#
loop_
_entity_poly.entity_id
_entity_poly.type
_entity_poly.pdbx_seq_one_letter_code
_entity_poly.pdbx_strand_id
1 'polypeptide(L)'
;MKLLVVLFTIAFAIILSFSLCKGEANAANNNDIDSLLADKNFVRRQIHCVLGKARCDKFGNNLKASIPKVISQNCQSCTPEEAANANKIVSFVKQNYPDVWKKVAQRYSGQ
;
A
#
# COMPACT_ATOMS: atom_id res chain seq x y z
N MET A 1 17.28 38.17 -31.04
CA MET A 1 16.73 36.92 -31.62
C MET A 1 17.23 35.66 -30.88
N LYS A 2 18.53 35.50 -30.65
CA LYS A 2 19.11 34.36 -29.90
C LYS A 2 18.57 34.22 -28.46
N LEU A 3 18.35 35.34 -27.76
CA LEU A 3 17.86 35.36 -26.38
C LEU A 3 16.39 34.90 -26.25
N LEU A 4 15.54 35.19 -27.24
CA LEU A 4 14.13 34.77 -27.27
C LEU A 4 13.99 33.25 -27.48
N VAL A 5 14.87 32.66 -28.30
CA VAL A 5 14.89 31.20 -28.53
C VAL A 5 15.33 30.42 -27.29
N VAL A 6 16.28 30.97 -26.52
CA VAL A 6 16.74 30.38 -25.25
C VAL A 6 15.63 30.42 -24.19
N LEU A 7 14.87 31.51 -24.10
CA LEU A 7 13.75 31.59 -23.15
C LEU A 7 12.61 30.61 -23.48
N PHE A 8 12.31 30.41 -24.77
CA PHE A 8 11.30 29.43 -25.20
C PHE A 8 11.72 27.98 -24.97
N THR A 9 13.01 27.65 -25.13
CA THR A 9 13.51 26.28 -24.92
C THR A 9 13.57 25.91 -23.43
N ILE A 10 13.93 26.86 -22.55
CA ILE A 10 13.91 26.65 -21.10
C ILE A 10 12.48 26.45 -20.60
N ALA A 11 11.51 27.23 -21.11
CA ALA A 11 10.12 27.09 -20.76
C ALA A 11 9.56 25.70 -21.12
N PHE A 12 9.93 25.14 -22.27
CA PHE A 12 9.47 23.82 -22.71
C PHE A 12 10.05 22.66 -21.88
N ALA A 13 11.30 22.77 -21.42
CA ALA A 13 11.95 21.76 -20.57
C ALA A 13 11.33 21.65 -19.17
N ILE A 14 10.84 22.77 -18.61
CA ILE A 14 10.21 22.80 -17.29
C ILE A 14 8.81 22.15 -17.33
N ILE A 15 8.08 22.31 -18.43
CA ILE A 15 6.72 21.77 -18.60
C ILE A 15 6.73 20.23 -18.69
N LEU A 16 7.79 19.62 -19.26
CA LEU A 16 7.93 18.17 -19.36
C LEU A 16 8.15 17.47 -18.00
N SER A 17 8.62 18.19 -16.97
CA SER A 17 8.98 17.60 -15.68
C SER A 17 7.78 17.44 -14.71
N PHE A 18 6.61 18.01 -15.02
CA PHE A 18 5.47 18.08 -14.09
C PHE A 18 4.46 16.92 -14.18
N SER A 19 4.66 15.93 -15.06
CA SER A 19 3.64 14.91 -15.35
C SER A 19 3.73 13.60 -14.56
N LEU A 20 4.61 13.45 -13.57
CA LEU A 20 4.73 12.21 -12.78
C LEU A 20 4.33 12.40 -11.31
N CYS A 21 3.02 12.49 -11.04
CA CYS A 21 2.39 11.79 -9.91
C CYS A 21 0.85 11.92 -9.96
N LYS A 22 0.19 11.30 -10.95
CA LYS A 22 -1.23 10.95 -10.78
C LYS A 22 -1.30 9.67 -9.97
N GLY A 23 -1.24 9.81 -8.64
CA GLY A 23 -1.56 8.72 -7.72
C GLY A 23 -3.05 8.45 -7.75
N GLU A 24 -3.52 7.58 -8.63
CA GLU A 24 -4.89 7.06 -8.56
C GLU A 24 -5.03 6.20 -7.29
N ALA A 25 -5.73 6.73 -6.30
CA ALA A 25 -6.24 5.98 -5.17
C ALA A 25 -7.48 5.21 -5.64
N ASN A 26 -7.29 3.95 -6.04
CA ASN A 26 -8.40 3.05 -6.29
C ASN A 26 -8.99 2.64 -4.94
N ALA A 27 -10.17 3.15 -4.63
CA ALA A 27 -11.00 2.65 -3.55
C ALA A 27 -11.34 1.18 -3.84
N ALA A 28 -10.80 0.27 -3.03
CA ALA A 28 -11.06 -1.15 -3.16
C ALA A 28 -12.48 -1.44 -2.64
N ASN A 29 -13.39 -1.88 -3.50
CA ASN A 29 -14.70 -2.37 -3.09
C ASN A 29 -14.52 -3.67 -2.29
N ASN A 30 -15.36 -3.90 -1.27
CA ASN A 30 -15.31 -5.11 -0.42
C ASN A 30 -15.30 -6.46 -1.19
N ASN A 31 -15.91 -6.54 -2.37
CA ASN A 31 -15.87 -7.73 -3.23
C ASN A 31 -14.45 -8.07 -3.76
N ASP A 32 -13.53 -7.11 -3.76
CA ASP A 32 -12.16 -7.30 -4.21
C ASP A 32 -11.28 -7.97 -3.15
N ILE A 33 -11.58 -7.83 -1.86
CA ILE A 33 -10.71 -8.40 -0.81
C ILE A 33 -10.81 -9.92 -0.76
N ASP A 34 -11.99 -10.50 -0.98
CA ASP A 34 -12.14 -11.97 -1.03
C ASP A 34 -11.38 -12.59 -2.19
N SER A 35 -11.46 -11.98 -3.38
CA SER A 35 -10.76 -12.46 -4.56
C SER A 35 -9.23 -12.38 -4.39
N LEU A 36 -8.73 -11.31 -3.76
CA LEU A 36 -7.32 -11.15 -3.43
C LEU A 36 -6.83 -12.17 -2.40
N LEU A 37 -7.64 -12.48 -1.38
CA LEU A 37 -7.30 -13.47 -0.35
C LEU A 37 -7.35 -14.91 -0.89
N ALA A 38 -8.16 -15.18 -1.93
CA ALA A 38 -8.21 -16.47 -2.61
C ALA A 38 -6.94 -16.75 -3.46
N ASP A 39 -6.29 -15.71 -3.99
CA ASP A 39 -5.02 -15.86 -4.72
C ASP A 39 -3.84 -16.06 -3.75
N LYS A 40 -3.48 -17.33 -3.54
CA LYS A 40 -2.33 -17.74 -2.71
C LYS A 40 -1.00 -17.12 -3.16
N ASN A 41 -0.81 -16.88 -4.46
CA ASN A 41 0.41 -16.27 -4.96
C ASN A 41 0.44 -14.78 -4.64
N PHE A 42 -0.68 -14.09 -4.78
CA PHE A 42 -0.83 -12.70 -4.34
C PHE A 42 -0.55 -12.58 -2.84
N VAL A 43 -1.23 -13.37 -2.00
CA VAL A 43 -1.04 -13.37 -0.54
C VAL A 43 0.44 -13.57 -0.19
N ARG A 44 1.11 -14.56 -0.79
CA ARG A 44 2.54 -14.82 -0.53
C ARG A 44 3.42 -13.62 -0.90
N ARG A 45 3.18 -12.98 -2.05
CA ARG A 45 3.93 -11.78 -2.46
C ARG A 45 3.75 -10.65 -1.45
N GLN A 46 2.51 -10.38 -1.02
CA GLN A 46 2.23 -9.32 -0.05
C GLN A 46 2.82 -9.61 1.32
N ILE A 47 2.78 -10.87 1.79
CA ILE A 47 3.47 -11.29 3.02
C ILE A 47 4.98 -11.02 2.93
N HIS A 48 5.62 -11.39 1.82
CA HIS A 48 7.06 -11.13 1.64
C HIS A 48 7.37 -9.63 1.62
N CYS A 49 6.55 -8.81 0.97
CA CYS A 49 6.67 -7.36 1.01
C CYS A 49 6.58 -6.80 2.44
N VAL A 50 5.55 -7.17 3.19
CA VAL A 50 5.32 -6.71 4.57
C VAL A 50 6.47 -7.13 5.49
N LEU A 51 6.99 -8.34 5.34
CA LEU A 51 8.13 -8.83 6.10
C LEU A 51 9.49 -8.30 5.60
N GLY A 52 9.52 -7.48 4.55
CA GLY A 52 10.77 -6.94 3.98
C GLY A 52 11.63 -7.99 3.27
N LYS A 53 11.06 -9.11 2.86
CA LYS A 53 11.73 -10.21 2.13
C LYS A 53 11.70 -10.04 0.61
N ALA A 54 10.86 -9.13 0.11
CA ALA A 54 10.74 -8.81 -1.30
C ALA A 54 10.36 -7.34 -1.48
N ARG A 55 10.53 -6.81 -2.70
CA ARG A 55 10.03 -5.47 -3.06
C ARG A 55 8.50 -5.46 -3.01
N CYS A 56 7.96 -4.35 -2.54
CA CYS A 56 6.53 -4.10 -2.53
C CYS A 56 6.08 -3.48 -3.86
N ASP A 57 4.93 -3.91 -4.36
CA ASP A 57 4.19 -3.20 -5.40
C ASP A 57 3.41 -2.02 -4.76
N LYS A 58 2.65 -1.28 -5.57
CA LYS A 58 1.84 -0.14 -5.10
C LYS A 58 0.87 -0.56 -3.99
N PHE A 59 0.22 -1.71 -4.16
CA PHE A 59 -0.73 -2.24 -3.17
C PHE A 59 -0.03 -2.62 -1.87
N GLY A 60 1.06 -3.37 -1.94
CA GLY A 60 1.85 -3.80 -0.80
C GLY A 60 2.44 -2.64 -0.01
N ASN A 61 2.85 -1.55 -0.68
CA ASN A 61 3.30 -0.32 0.00
C ASN A 61 2.16 0.34 0.78
N ASN A 62 0.97 0.45 0.19
CA ASN A 62 -0.20 0.99 0.87
C ASN A 62 -0.60 0.10 2.07
N LEU A 63 -0.68 -1.22 1.86
CA LEU A 63 -0.95 -2.18 2.92
C LEU A 63 0.06 -2.03 4.06
N LYS A 64 1.35 -1.98 3.75
CA LYS A 64 2.43 -1.82 4.74
C LYS A 64 2.31 -0.52 5.54
N ALA A 65 1.90 0.58 4.91
CA ALA A 65 1.67 1.86 5.57
C ALA A 65 0.44 1.83 6.50
N SER A 66 -0.57 1.03 6.19
CA SER A 66 -1.78 0.89 7.00
C SER A 66 -1.60 0.00 8.23
N ILE A 67 -0.61 -0.91 8.25
CA ILE A 67 -0.46 -1.89 9.34
C ILE A 67 -0.30 -1.24 10.73
N PRO A 68 0.56 -0.23 10.97
CA PRO A 68 0.68 0.39 12.29
C PRO A 68 -0.64 1.00 12.78
N LYS A 69 -1.41 1.61 11.88
CA LYS A 69 -2.73 2.16 12.19
C LYS A 69 -3.71 1.08 12.66
N VAL A 70 -3.66 -0.10 12.04
CA VAL A 70 -4.52 -1.24 12.42
C VAL A 70 -4.06 -1.90 13.73
N ILE A 71 -2.75 -2.11 13.92
CA ILE A 71 -2.19 -2.89 15.04
C ILE A 71 -1.94 -2.02 16.27
N SER A 72 -1.25 -0.89 16.13
CA SER A 72 -0.84 -0.04 17.25
C SER A 72 -1.97 0.91 17.67
N GLN A 73 -2.71 1.44 16.70
CA GLN A 73 -3.74 2.48 16.94
C GLN A 73 -5.17 1.94 16.92
N ASN A 74 -5.36 0.62 16.86
CA ASN A 74 -6.68 -0.02 16.80
C ASN A 74 -7.62 0.61 15.75
N CYS A 75 -7.08 1.01 14.59
CA CYS A 75 -7.83 1.61 13.50
C CYS A 75 -8.55 2.93 13.85
N GLN A 76 -8.06 3.74 14.80
CA GLN A 76 -8.70 4.98 15.24
C GLN A 76 -9.09 5.96 14.12
N SER A 77 -8.30 6.02 13.03
CA SER A 77 -8.58 6.87 11.87
C SER A 77 -9.10 6.11 10.65
N CYS A 78 -9.48 4.83 10.78
CA CYS A 78 -9.99 4.01 9.67
C CYS A 78 -11.43 4.42 9.32
N THR A 79 -11.78 4.38 8.04
CA THR A 79 -13.20 4.37 7.66
C THR A 79 -13.86 3.04 8.08
N PRO A 80 -15.20 2.96 8.18
CA PRO A 80 -15.87 1.70 8.50
C PRO A 80 -15.51 0.56 7.53
N GLU A 81 -15.35 0.86 6.25
CA GLU A 81 -14.93 -0.10 5.23
C GLU A 81 -13.48 -0.53 5.40
N GLU A 82 -12.56 0.41 5.66
CA GLU A 82 -11.15 0.09 5.95
C GLU A 82 -11.02 -0.80 7.17
N ALA A 83 -11.78 -0.52 8.23
CA ALA A 83 -11.78 -1.32 9.46
C ALA A 83 -12.32 -2.73 9.20
N ALA A 84 -13.42 -2.87 8.44
CA ALA A 84 -13.97 -4.18 8.06
C ALA A 84 -12.96 -5.01 7.25
N ASN A 85 -12.32 -4.39 6.24
CA ASN A 85 -11.31 -5.04 5.42
C ASN A 85 -10.05 -5.40 6.22
N ALA A 86 -9.60 -4.51 7.10
CA ALA A 86 -8.47 -4.78 8.00
C ALA A 86 -8.77 -5.99 8.91
N ASN A 87 -9.95 -6.02 9.56
CA ASN A 87 -10.36 -7.12 10.42
C ASN A 87 -10.42 -8.46 9.67
N LYS A 88 -10.90 -8.44 8.43
CA LYS A 88 -10.96 -9.62 7.56
C LYS A 88 -9.57 -10.14 7.21
N ILE A 89 -8.67 -9.26 6.77
CA ILE A 89 -7.27 -9.61 6.46
C ILE A 89 -6.55 -10.14 7.70
N VAL A 90 -6.69 -9.47 8.84
CA VAL A 90 -6.09 -9.89 10.11
C VAL A 90 -6.59 -11.28 10.51
N SER A 91 -7.90 -11.52 10.43
CA SER A 91 -8.50 -12.82 10.74
C SER A 91 -7.97 -13.91 9.81
N PHE A 92 -7.94 -13.64 8.50
CA PHE A 92 -7.41 -14.57 7.51
C PHE A 92 -5.94 -14.92 7.77
N VAL A 93 -5.08 -13.92 8.04
CA VAL A 93 -3.65 -14.14 8.30
C VAL A 93 -3.43 -14.87 9.62
N LYS A 94 -4.18 -14.56 10.68
CA LYS A 94 -4.10 -15.29 11.96
C LYS A 94 -4.47 -16.76 11.81
N GLN A 95 -5.51 -17.07 11.04
CA GLN A 95 -6.00 -18.43 10.86
C GLN A 95 -5.10 -19.26 9.94
N ASN A 96 -4.64 -18.69 8.82
CA ASN A 96 -3.92 -19.43 7.78
C ASN A 96 -2.40 -19.31 7.88
N TYR A 97 -1.89 -18.24 8.50
CA TYR A 97 -0.45 -17.95 8.59
C TYR A 97 -0.06 -17.40 9.99
N PRO A 98 -0.31 -18.16 11.08
CA PRO A 98 -0.10 -17.68 12.45
C PRO A 98 1.35 -17.23 12.73
N ASP A 99 2.35 -17.93 12.17
CA ASP A 99 3.76 -17.54 12.31
C ASP A 99 4.09 -16.23 11.60
N VAL A 100 3.43 -15.97 10.47
CA VAL A 100 3.55 -14.69 9.75
C VAL A 100 2.90 -13.60 10.59
N TRP A 101 1.70 -13.83 11.12
CA TRP A 101 1.03 -12.87 12.00
C TRP A 101 1.92 -12.48 13.18
N LYS A 102 2.55 -13.44 13.86
CA LYS A 102 3.46 -13.15 14.98
C LYS A 102 4.60 -12.23 14.56
N LYS A 103 5.24 -12.48 13.41
CA LYS A 103 6.35 -11.66 12.89
C LYS A 103 5.88 -10.26 12.49
N VAL A 104 4.71 -10.15 11.87
CA VAL A 104 4.11 -8.86 11.51
C VAL A 104 3.78 -8.08 12.77
N ALA A 105 3.01 -8.66 13.71
CA ALA A 105 2.66 -8.01 14.96
C ALA A 105 3.91 -7.51 15.68
N GLN A 106 4.92 -8.37 15.89
CA GLN A 106 6.18 -7.99 16.53
C GLN A 106 6.91 -6.84 15.82
N ARG A 107 6.87 -6.80 14.48
CA ARG A 107 7.54 -5.76 13.70
C ARG A 107 6.85 -4.40 13.80
N TYR A 108 5.53 -4.38 13.92
CA TYR A 108 4.73 -3.15 13.77
C TYR A 108 4.07 -2.68 15.07
N SER A 109 3.96 -3.50 16.11
CA SER A 109 3.28 -3.15 17.37
C SER A 109 4.00 -2.11 18.24
N GLY A 110 5.22 -1.73 17.87
CA GLY A 110 6.03 -0.71 18.57
C GLY A 110 6.37 0.49 17.68
N GLN A 111 5.69 0.63 16.54
CA GLN A 111 5.79 1.79 15.64
C GLN A 111 4.59 2.70 15.79
#